data_AF-A0A967LL46-F1
#
_entry.id   AF-A0A967LL46-F1
#
_cell.length_a   1.000
_cell.length_b   1.000
_cell.length_c   1.000
_cell.angle_alpha   90.00
_cell.angle_beta   90.00
_cell.angle_gamma   90.00
#
_symmetry.space_group_name_H-M   'P 1'
#
loop_
_entity.id
_entity.type
_entity.pdbx_description
1 polymer ?
#
loop_
_entity_poly.entity_id
_entity_poly.type
_entity_poly.pdbx_seq_one_letter_code
_entity_poly.pdbx_strand_id
1 'polypeptide(L)'
;MTLPSASPYTDGATLGEQLESRGVTRREFVKFCGEMCALLGLSTALTPELVRALQAARRPSVIWLQLQECTGCVESVLRSS
;
A
#
# COMPACT_ATOMS: atom_id res chain seq x y z
N MET A 1 18.35 -9.10 -3.62
CA MET A 1 17.31 -10.10 -3.96
C MET A 1 16.37 -10.17 -2.77
N THR A 2 15.43 -9.24 -2.68
CA THR A 2 14.40 -9.23 -1.63
C THR A 2 13.48 -10.42 -1.89
N LEU A 3 13.40 -11.32 -0.92
CA LEU A 3 12.49 -12.46 -0.97
C LEU A 3 11.04 -11.94 -0.99
N PRO A 4 10.10 -12.63 -1.65
CA PRO A 4 8.67 -12.36 -1.47
C PRO A 4 8.36 -12.37 0.04
N SER A 5 7.59 -11.38 0.50
CA SER A 5 7.32 -11.17 1.92
C SER A 5 6.89 -12.47 2.60
N ALA A 6 7.40 -12.74 3.80
CA ALA A 6 7.14 -13.95 4.57
C ALA A 6 5.63 -14.24 4.80
N SER A 7 4.78 -13.23 4.69
CA SER A 7 3.32 -13.38 4.63
C SER A 7 2.82 -13.21 3.20
N PRO A 8 2.35 -14.27 2.54
CA PRO A 8 1.64 -14.15 1.26
C PRO A 8 0.34 -13.34 1.45
N TYR A 9 -0.14 -12.72 0.37
CA TYR A 9 -1.40 -11.99 0.41
C TYR A 9 -2.58 -12.96 0.42
N THR A 10 -3.34 -12.98 1.50
CA THR A 10 -4.65 -13.63 1.59
C THR A 10 -5.70 -12.95 0.71
N ASP A 11 -6.29 -13.72 -0.22
CA ASP A 11 -7.40 -13.26 -1.04
C ASP A 11 -8.61 -12.85 -0.19
N GLY A 12 -9.20 -11.71 -0.53
CA GLY A 12 -10.37 -11.16 0.17
C GLY A 12 -10.05 -10.40 1.47
N ALA A 13 -8.83 -10.52 2.00
CA ALA A 13 -8.40 -9.78 3.19
C ALA A 13 -8.25 -8.28 2.90
N THR A 14 -8.67 -7.49 3.87
CA THR A 14 -8.50 -6.04 3.88
C THR A 14 -7.06 -5.65 4.13
N LEU A 15 -6.69 -4.43 3.76
CA LEU A 15 -5.36 -3.88 4.01
C LEU A 15 -5.05 -3.84 5.50
N GLY A 16 -6.03 -3.56 6.37
CA GLY A 16 -5.84 -3.60 7.82
C GLY A 16 -5.37 -4.97 8.31
N GLU A 17 -6.09 -6.03 7.96
CA GLU A 17 -5.76 -7.41 8.35
C GLU A 17 -4.38 -7.84 7.83
N GLN A 18 -4.01 -7.39 6.62
CA GLN A 18 -2.71 -7.70 6.01
C GLN A 18 -1.54 -6.96 6.65
N LEU A 19 -1.77 -5.75 7.15
CA LEU A 19 -0.75 -5.00 7.88
C LEU A 19 -0.58 -5.57 9.30
N GLU A 20 -1.69 -5.96 9.94
CA GLU A 20 -1.67 -6.63 11.25
C GLU A 20 -0.94 -7.98 11.19
N SER A 21 -1.16 -8.80 10.16
CA SER A 21 -0.43 -10.07 9.97
C SER A 21 1.07 -9.90 9.78
N ARG A 22 1.49 -8.70 9.34
CA ARG A 22 2.90 -8.30 9.18
C ARG A 22 3.48 -7.61 10.42
N GLY A 23 2.70 -7.50 11.50
CA GLY A 23 3.14 -6.93 12.77
C GLY A 23 3.06 -5.41 12.86
N VAL A 24 2.39 -4.74 11.92
CA VAL A 24 2.19 -3.28 11.98
C VAL A 24 1.21 -2.94 13.10
N THR A 25 1.64 -2.12 14.05
CA THR A 25 0.77 -1.72 15.15
C THR A 25 -0.23 -0.66 14.71
N ARG A 26 -1.39 -0.61 15.40
CA ARG A 26 -2.41 0.43 15.17
C ARG A 26 -1.84 1.85 15.24
N ARG A 27 -0.88 2.10 16.15
CA ARG A 27 -0.26 3.42 16.32
C ARG A 27 0.59 3.81 15.11
N GLU A 28 1.38 2.89 14.59
CA GLU A 28 2.19 3.11 13.38
C GLU A 28 1.31 3.37 12.17
N PHE A 29 0.23 2.60 12.02
CA PHE A 29 -0.71 2.79 10.93
C PHE A 29 -1.41 4.16 10.96
N VAL A 30 -1.86 4.61 12.13
CA VAL A 30 -2.48 5.94 12.28
C VAL A 30 -1.47 7.06 12.03
N LYS A 31 -0.21 6.90 12.48
CA LYS A 31 0.87 7.87 12.20
C LYS A 31 1.11 8.00 10.70
N PHE A 32 1.21 6.87 10.00
CA PHE A 32 1.34 6.84 8.55
C PHE A 32 0.19 7.55 7.85
N CYS A 33 -1.07 7.31 8.25
CA CYS A 33 -2.21 8.00 7.68
C CYS A 33 -2.13 9.53 7.89
N GLY A 34 -1.68 9.98 9.06
CA GLY A 34 -1.48 11.40 9.34
C GLY A 34 -0.39 12.03 8.46
N GLU A 35 0.72 11.31 8.25
CA GLU A 35 1.78 11.72 7.33
C GLU A 35 1.28 11.80 5.89
N MET A 36 0.48 10.83 5.44
CA MET A 36 -0.15 10.83 4.11
C MET A 36 -1.13 11.99 3.94
N CYS A 37 -1.93 12.33 4.95
CA CYS A 37 -2.76 13.53 4.91
C CYS A 37 -1.90 14.79 4.67
N ALA A 38 -0.78 14.93 5.39
CA ALA A 38 0.12 16.08 5.21
C ALA A 38 0.75 16.11 3.81
N LEU A 39 1.24 14.97 3.31
CA LEU A 39 1.85 14.87 1.98
C LEU A 39 0.86 15.19 0.84
N LEU A 40 -0.41 14.83 1.02
CA LEU A 40 -1.48 15.11 0.07
C LEU A 40 -2.06 16.53 0.23
N GLY A 41 -1.55 17.34 1.14
CA GLY A 41 -2.07 18.68 1.43
C GLY A 41 -3.46 18.68 2.07
N LEU A 42 -3.86 17.55 2.68
CA LEU A 42 -5.14 17.39 3.38
C LEU A 42 -5.05 17.86 4.83
N SER A 43 -6.18 18.28 5.39
CA SER A 43 -6.27 18.59 6.81
C SER A 43 -6.01 17.34 7.66
N THR A 44 -5.21 17.47 8.72
CA THR A 44 -4.96 16.39 9.69
C THR A 44 -6.22 15.94 10.42
N ALA A 45 -7.27 16.76 10.44
CA ALA A 45 -8.59 16.38 10.94
C ALA A 45 -9.24 15.23 10.13
N LEU A 46 -8.81 15.01 8.88
CA LEU A 46 -9.29 13.91 8.02
C LEU A 46 -8.59 12.57 8.29
N THR A 47 -7.54 12.54 9.14
CA THR A 47 -6.81 11.32 9.47
C THR A 47 -7.71 10.15 9.90
N PRO A 48 -8.74 10.34 10.77
CA PRO A 48 -9.62 9.24 11.19
C PRO A 48 -10.44 8.65 10.04
N GLU A 49 -10.82 9.48 9.07
CA GLU A 49 -11.55 9.04 7.87
C GLU A 49 -10.63 8.25 6.95
N LEU A 50 -9.41 8.75 6.72
CA LEU A 50 -8.39 8.05 5.95
C LEU A 50 -8.03 6.70 6.58
N VAL A 51 -7.87 6.64 7.90
CA VAL A 51 -7.63 5.39 8.64
C VAL A 51 -8.74 4.38 8.37
N ARG A 52 -10.02 4.78 8.48
CA ARG A 52 -11.15 3.88 8.21
C ARG A 52 -11.18 3.41 6.76
N ALA A 53 -10.98 4.32 5.81
CA ALA A 53 -10.99 4.01 4.39
C ALA A 53 -9.87 3.03 4.03
N LEU A 54 -8.65 3.26 4.52
CA LEU A 54 -7.51 2.40 4.25
C LEU A 54 -7.60 1.07 4.99
N GLN A 55 -8.12 1.02 6.23
CA GLN A 55 -8.31 -0.26 6.94
C GLN A 55 -9.27 -1.19 6.19
N ALA A 56 -10.35 -0.66 5.62
CA ALA A 56 -11.34 -1.44 4.88
C ALA A 56 -10.97 -1.69 3.41
N ALA A 57 -9.92 -1.03 2.89
CA ALA A 57 -9.53 -1.13 1.50
C ALA A 57 -9.07 -2.55 1.15
N ARG A 58 -9.44 -3.01 -0.05
CA ARG A 58 -8.95 -4.27 -0.63
C ARG A 58 -7.86 -3.97 -1.64
N ARG A 59 -7.02 -4.96 -1.94
CA ARG A 59 -5.98 -4.82 -2.96
C ARG A 59 -6.61 -4.46 -4.32
N PRO A 60 -6.23 -3.33 -4.92
CA PRO A 60 -6.75 -2.96 -6.22
C PRO A 60 -6.23 -3.91 -7.30
N SER A 61 -7.07 -4.14 -8.32
CA SER A 61 -6.63 -4.86 -9.52
C SER A 61 -5.74 -3.95 -10.36
N VAL A 62 -4.58 -4.44 -10.76
CA VAL A 62 -3.63 -3.72 -11.62
C VAL A 62 -3.53 -4.46 -12.94
N ILE A 63 -3.84 -3.79 -14.04
CA ILE A 63 -3.66 -4.31 -15.39
C ILE A 63 -2.36 -3.72 -15.92
N TRP A 64 -1.41 -4.58 -16.27
CA TRP A 64 -0.14 -4.17 -16.87
C TRP A 64 -0.16 -4.47 -18.36
N LEU A 65 0.03 -3.45 -19.19
CA LEU A 65 0.02 -3.57 -20.65
C LEU A 65 1.40 -3.16 -21.20
N GLN A 66 2.05 -4.08 -21.91
CA GLN A 66 3.23 -3.75 -22.70
C GLN A 66 2.87 -3.68 -24.17
N LEU A 67 3.16 -2.53 -24.76
CA LEU A 67 3.03 -2.29 -26.19
C LEU A 67 4.43 -2.35 -26.82
N GLN A 68 4.70 -1.54 -27.83
CA GLN A 68 6.03 -1.46 -28.44
C GLN A 68 6.96 -0.61 -27.56
N GLU A 69 7.49 -1.20 -26.49
CA GLU A 69 8.39 -0.52 -25.55
C GLU A 69 9.78 -1.19 -25.47
N CYS A 70 10.78 -0.45 -24.97
CA CYS A 70 12.19 -0.87 -24.92
C CYS A 70 12.57 -1.61 -23.62
N THR A 71 11.58 -2.04 -22.83
CA THR A 71 11.70 -2.69 -21.51
C THR A 71 12.24 -1.81 -20.37
N GLY A 72 12.74 -0.61 -20.66
CA GLY A 72 13.29 0.28 -19.63
C GLY A 72 12.28 0.67 -18.54
N CYS A 73 11.00 0.82 -18.88
CA CYS A 73 9.96 1.13 -17.90
C CYS A 73 9.68 -0.04 -16.95
N VAL A 74 9.64 -1.28 -17.46
CA VAL A 74 9.47 -2.47 -16.59
C VAL A 74 10.71 -2.73 -15.73
N GLU A 75 11.91 -2.53 -16.27
CA GLU A 75 13.15 -2.64 -15.50
C GLU A 75 13.20 -1.65 -14.33
N SER A 76 12.78 -0.40 -14.56
CA SER A 76 12.70 0.62 -13.53
C SER A 76 11.71 0.23 -12.42
N VAL A 77 10.55 -0.33 -12.78
CA VAL A 77 9.56 -0.81 -11.80
C VAL A 77 10.11 -2.00 -11.00
N LEU A 78 10.74 -2.97 -11.66
CA LEU A 78 11.31 -4.15 -10.98
C LEU A 78 12.48 -3.82 -10.05
N ARG A 79 13.14 -2.67 -10.23
CA ARG A 79 14.25 -2.18 -9.39
C ARG A 79 13.82 -1.14 -8.36
N SER A 80 12.53 -0.88 -8.20
CA SER A 80 12.01 0.12 -7.26
C SER A 80 12.05 -0.32 -5.78
N SER A 81 12.40 -1.59 -5.51
CA SER A 81 12.37 -2.25 -4.19
C SER A 81 13.74 -2.55 -3.61
#